data_AF-A0A9E3TFD7-F1
#
_entry.id   AF-A0A9E3TFD7-F1
#
_cell.length_a   1.000
_cell.length_b   1.000
_cell.length_c   1.000
_cell.angle_alpha   90.00
_cell.angle_beta   90.00
_cell.angle_gamma   90.00
#
_symmetry.space_group_name_H-M   'P 1'
#
loop_
_entity.id
_entity.type
_entity.pdbx_description
1 polymer ?
#
loop_
_entity_poly.entity_id
_entity_poly.type
_entity_poly.pdbx_seq_one_letter_code
_entity_poly.pdbx_strand_id
1 'polypeptide(L)'
;MPKQVVFLIHGVGVHPANWWNGVVEQIDQLGSRYATVSAPPSKQVDFVGITYDDVFDAQLQRWDQDLAQLKASALFPQVKDALSWLDGATEGSFVWTYIGDVVLFLVEVTRMAVVARVTAALADVISKKSDGDTEFSIIAHSLGTAVAMEAVNALATPAPGIGWPGLPPGFLFREIVMVANTSRLLQRKGLQAYTESRLLPKRYAANGLCVTYRNVFHRLDPIPWVRGFDLQANESSGYFRFAVEHYYARNIHSIEHYLEHPAVHGPILRLPDPNNLPANDLKAAIDQYYGVKRFGGEFEKVAEVDQYIDELKSIPKPDPENETELVNQLRYVVDALKSML
;
A
#
# COMPACT_ATOMS: atom_id res chain seq x y z
N MET A 1 -6.19 -11.04 -26.05
CA MET A 1 -6.24 -10.11 -24.90
C MET A 1 -4.81 -9.98 -24.38
N PRO A 2 -4.35 -8.76 -24.04
CA PRO A 2 -3.00 -8.55 -23.54
C PRO A 2 -2.78 -9.36 -22.25
N LYS A 3 -1.61 -9.98 -22.11
CA LYS A 3 -1.25 -10.67 -20.87
C LYS A 3 -1.15 -9.65 -19.74
N GLN A 4 -1.69 -9.96 -18.58
CA GLN A 4 -1.65 -9.07 -17.42
C GLN A 4 -0.69 -9.60 -16.38
N VAL A 5 0.24 -8.75 -15.94
CA VAL A 5 1.08 -8.99 -14.76
C VAL A 5 0.70 -7.99 -13.67
N VAL A 6 0.40 -8.48 -12.47
CA VAL A 6 0.05 -7.63 -11.32
C VAL A 6 1.08 -7.83 -10.22
N PHE A 7 1.80 -6.77 -9.90
CA PHE A 7 2.69 -6.73 -8.75
C PHE A 7 1.88 -6.51 -7.46
N LEU A 8 2.09 -7.37 -6.48
CA LEU A 8 1.53 -7.24 -5.13
C LEU A 8 2.66 -6.80 -4.20
N ILE A 9 2.51 -5.63 -3.57
CA ILE A 9 3.51 -5.05 -2.67
C ILE A 9 2.84 -4.89 -1.30
N HIS A 10 3.32 -5.67 -0.32
CA HIS A 10 2.74 -5.73 1.01
C HIS A 10 3.01 -4.47 1.84
N GLY A 11 2.36 -4.37 3.01
CA GLY A 11 2.58 -3.32 4.00
C GLY A 11 3.76 -3.58 4.93
N VAL A 12 3.58 -3.21 6.19
CA VAL A 12 4.51 -3.51 7.29
C VAL A 12 4.30 -4.93 7.81
N GLY A 13 5.33 -5.51 8.42
CA GLY A 13 5.26 -6.82 9.05
C GLY A 13 6.02 -7.91 8.30
N VAL A 14 5.95 -9.14 8.80
CA VAL A 14 6.72 -10.28 8.28
C VAL A 14 5.89 -11.07 7.30
N HIS A 15 6.37 -11.19 6.06
CA HIS A 15 5.68 -11.86 4.97
C HIS A 15 6.48 -13.08 4.49
N PRO A 16 5.89 -14.30 4.52
CA PRO A 16 6.53 -15.46 3.90
C PRO A 16 6.65 -15.26 2.39
N ALA A 17 7.53 -16.02 1.73
CA ALA A 17 7.80 -15.88 0.28
C ALA A 17 6.54 -15.99 -0.62
N ASN A 18 5.46 -16.58 -0.11
CA ASN A 18 4.19 -16.80 -0.78
C ASN A 18 3.00 -16.07 -0.11
N TRP A 19 3.26 -15.00 0.67
CA TRP A 19 2.23 -14.23 1.39
C TRP A 19 1.04 -13.84 0.53
N TRP A 20 1.31 -13.52 -0.73
CA TRP A 20 0.33 -13.02 -1.69
C TRP A 20 -0.68 -14.08 -2.15
N ASN A 21 -0.43 -15.37 -1.89
CA ASN A 21 -1.35 -16.45 -2.27
C ASN A 21 -2.73 -16.26 -1.62
N GLY A 22 -2.77 -15.85 -0.34
CA GLY A 22 -4.04 -15.60 0.36
C GLY A 22 -4.83 -14.44 -0.25
N VAL A 23 -4.13 -13.37 -0.65
CA VAL A 23 -4.72 -12.23 -1.36
C VAL A 23 -5.33 -12.66 -2.70
N VAL A 24 -4.61 -13.47 -3.47
CA VAL A 24 -5.10 -13.96 -4.78
C VAL A 24 -6.26 -14.94 -4.63
N GLU A 25 -6.21 -15.83 -3.63
CA GLU A 25 -7.32 -16.71 -3.32
C GLU A 25 -8.58 -15.91 -2.94
N GLN A 26 -8.44 -14.86 -2.14
CA GLN A 26 -9.56 -13.98 -1.81
C GLN A 26 -10.10 -13.26 -3.04
N ILE A 27 -9.24 -12.75 -3.93
CA ILE A 27 -9.65 -12.13 -5.20
C ILE A 27 -10.44 -13.13 -6.07
N ASP A 28 -10.03 -14.39 -6.13
CA ASP A 28 -10.76 -15.45 -6.83
C ASP A 28 -12.14 -15.71 -6.21
N GLN A 29 -12.19 -15.81 -4.88
CA GLN A 29 -13.45 -15.99 -4.14
C GLN A 29 -14.39 -14.80 -4.36
N LEU A 30 -13.88 -13.56 -4.34
CA LEU A 30 -14.63 -12.34 -4.62
C LEU A 30 -15.14 -12.33 -6.07
N GLY A 31 -14.31 -12.75 -7.03
CA GLY A 31 -14.68 -12.89 -8.43
C GLY A 31 -15.87 -13.84 -8.64
N SER A 32 -15.92 -14.95 -7.90
CA SER A 32 -17.02 -15.92 -7.98
C SER A 32 -18.39 -15.37 -7.60
N ARG A 33 -18.45 -14.22 -6.91
CA ARG A 33 -19.70 -13.54 -6.55
C ARG A 33 -20.40 -12.89 -7.76
N TYR A 34 -19.71 -12.77 -8.90
CA TYR A 34 -20.20 -12.05 -10.07
C TYR A 34 -20.33 -12.99 -11.28
N ALA A 35 -21.56 -13.18 -11.78
CA ALA A 35 -21.83 -14.06 -12.91
C ALA A 35 -21.10 -13.66 -14.21
N THR A 36 -20.70 -12.40 -14.34
CA THR A 36 -19.93 -11.87 -15.48
C THR A 36 -18.45 -12.23 -15.45
N VAL A 37 -17.93 -12.69 -14.30
CA VAL A 37 -16.54 -13.11 -14.17
C VAL A 37 -16.44 -14.56 -14.61
N SER A 38 -15.97 -14.75 -15.84
CA SER A 38 -16.03 -16.06 -16.53
C SER A 38 -15.05 -17.11 -16.00
N ALA A 39 -13.97 -16.69 -15.35
CA ALA A 39 -12.97 -17.57 -14.74
C ALA A 39 -12.26 -16.87 -13.56
N PRO A 40 -11.65 -17.62 -12.65
CA PRO A 40 -10.85 -17.05 -11.56
C PRO A 40 -9.75 -16.12 -12.11
N PRO A 41 -9.60 -14.90 -11.58
CA PRO A 41 -8.51 -13.99 -11.92
C PRO A 41 -7.12 -14.63 -11.90
N SER A 42 -6.84 -15.53 -10.95
CA SER A 42 -5.55 -16.25 -10.87
C SER A 42 -5.23 -17.12 -12.10
N LYS A 43 -6.21 -17.45 -12.93
CA LYS A 43 -6.03 -18.20 -14.18
C LYS A 43 -5.79 -17.30 -15.40
N GLN A 44 -5.97 -15.99 -15.24
CA GLN A 44 -5.94 -15.02 -16.33
C GLN A 44 -4.92 -13.90 -16.12
N VAL A 45 -4.59 -13.62 -14.86
CA VAL A 45 -3.58 -12.65 -14.43
C VAL A 45 -2.41 -13.39 -13.81
N ASP A 46 -1.21 -12.96 -14.14
CA ASP A 46 0.02 -13.39 -13.50
C ASP A 46 0.33 -12.49 -12.30
N PHE A 47 -0.03 -12.93 -11.10
CA PHE A 47 0.24 -12.22 -9.87
C PHE A 47 1.66 -12.49 -9.39
N VAL A 48 2.39 -11.42 -9.06
CA VAL A 48 3.76 -11.50 -8.58
C VAL A 48 3.88 -10.75 -7.27
N GLY A 49 3.98 -11.48 -6.17
CA GLY A 49 4.30 -10.88 -4.87
C GLY A 49 5.74 -10.42 -4.79
N ILE A 50 5.92 -9.21 -4.29
CA ILE A 50 7.22 -8.62 -3.98
C ILE A 50 7.38 -8.60 -2.46
N THR A 51 8.54 -9.06 -1.98
CA THR A 51 8.92 -8.98 -0.57
C THR A 51 10.14 -8.09 -0.38
N TYR A 52 10.21 -7.42 0.76
CA TYR A 52 11.37 -6.60 1.16
C TYR A 52 11.69 -6.63 2.66
N ASP A 53 10.98 -7.45 3.45
CA ASP A 53 11.16 -7.55 4.92
C ASP A 53 12.58 -7.96 5.30
N ASP A 54 13.23 -8.76 4.45
CA ASP A 54 14.61 -9.21 4.62
C ASP A 54 15.60 -8.04 4.77
N VAL A 55 15.28 -6.89 4.15
CA VAL A 55 16.09 -5.68 4.27
C VAL A 55 15.95 -5.04 5.66
N PHE A 56 14.75 -5.04 6.23
CA PHE A 56 14.50 -4.51 7.56
C PHE A 56 15.11 -5.43 8.63
N ASP A 57 14.91 -6.73 8.50
CA ASP A 57 15.51 -7.74 9.39
C ASP A 57 17.05 -7.62 9.43
N ALA A 58 17.68 -7.51 8.25
CA ALA A 58 19.13 -7.33 8.15
C ALA A 58 19.59 -5.96 8.71
N GLN A 59 18.74 -4.94 8.69
CA GLN A 59 19.07 -3.65 9.29
C GLN A 59 18.98 -3.69 10.81
N LEU A 60 17.93 -4.32 11.36
CA LEU A 60 17.75 -4.51 12.79
C LEU A 60 18.89 -5.35 13.38
N GLN A 61 19.25 -6.46 12.74
CA GLN A 61 20.38 -7.29 13.18
C GLN A 61 21.71 -6.52 13.21
N ARG A 62 21.94 -5.62 12.24
CA ARG A 62 23.12 -4.73 12.27
C ARG A 62 23.04 -3.72 13.40
N TRP A 63 21.86 -3.20 13.70
CA TRP A 63 21.67 -2.25 14.80
C TRP A 63 21.95 -2.87 16.16
N ASP A 64 21.55 -4.11 16.37
CA ASP A 64 21.84 -4.84 17.61
C ASP A 64 23.34 -5.06 17.80
N GLN A 65 24.05 -5.32 16.70
CA GLN A 65 25.51 -5.51 16.70
C GLN A 65 26.26 -4.18 16.91
N ASP A 66 25.75 -3.08 16.37
CA ASP A 66 26.42 -1.77 16.32
C ASP A 66 25.78 -0.70 17.22
N LEU A 67 25.07 -1.12 18.27
CA LEU A 67 24.30 -0.25 19.18
C LEU A 67 25.13 0.90 19.78
N ALA A 68 26.45 0.71 19.93
CA ALA A 68 27.41 1.74 20.35
C ALA A 68 27.69 2.79 19.27
N GLN A 69 27.79 2.41 17.99
CA GLN A 69 27.95 3.35 16.87
C GLN A 69 26.65 4.08 16.55
N LEU A 70 25.51 3.41 16.67
CA LEU A 70 24.20 4.02 16.54
C LEU A 70 23.99 5.12 17.56
N LYS A 71 24.31 4.87 18.84
CA LYS A 71 24.29 5.90 19.91
C LYS A 71 25.12 7.15 19.57
N ALA A 72 26.12 7.03 18.70
CA ALA A 72 26.96 8.13 18.25
C ALA A 72 26.46 8.82 16.96
N SER A 73 25.44 8.27 16.28
CA SER A 73 24.88 8.85 15.04
C SER A 73 23.92 10.00 15.34
N ALA A 74 23.91 11.01 14.47
CA ALA A 74 23.00 12.16 14.57
C ALA A 74 21.51 11.81 14.37
N LEU A 75 21.22 10.62 13.83
CA LEU A 75 19.86 10.09 13.67
C LEU A 75 19.34 9.44 14.96
N PHE A 76 20.23 9.04 15.87
CA PHE A 76 19.88 8.31 17.08
C PHE A 76 18.98 9.08 18.03
N PRO A 77 19.08 10.41 18.23
CA PRO A 77 18.10 11.11 19.06
C PRO A 77 16.68 11.02 18.49
N GLN A 78 16.49 11.16 17.18
CA GLN A 78 15.16 11.08 16.55
C GLN A 78 14.61 9.66 16.55
N VAL A 79 15.46 8.68 16.25
CA VAL A 79 15.11 7.27 16.29
C VAL A 79 14.87 6.82 17.73
N LYS A 80 15.72 7.21 18.70
CA LYS A 80 15.55 6.91 20.13
C LYS A 80 14.32 7.60 20.70
N ASP A 81 13.95 8.81 20.32
CA ASP A 81 12.70 9.42 20.77
C ASP A 81 11.48 8.75 20.12
N ALA A 82 11.63 8.27 18.88
CA ALA A 82 10.66 7.44 18.17
C ALA A 82 10.69 5.95 18.55
N LEU A 83 11.63 5.51 19.39
CA LEU A 83 11.71 4.13 19.89
C LEU A 83 11.60 4.09 21.42
N SER A 84 11.79 5.21 22.13
CA SER A 84 11.68 5.29 23.60
C SER A 84 10.23 5.22 24.07
N TRP A 85 9.27 5.55 23.21
CA TRP A 85 7.86 5.21 23.45
C TRP A 85 7.56 3.74 23.14
N LEU A 86 8.49 3.03 22.49
CA LEU A 86 8.49 1.57 22.31
C LEU A 86 9.32 0.85 23.38
N ASP A 87 9.96 1.54 24.32
CA ASP A 87 10.89 0.99 25.33
C ASP A 87 10.24 0.02 26.36
N GLY A 88 8.96 -0.32 26.16
CA GLY A 88 8.23 -1.39 26.88
C GLY A 88 7.57 -2.42 25.95
N ALA A 89 7.74 -2.29 24.63
CA ALA A 89 7.32 -3.25 23.63
C ALA A 89 8.44 -4.28 23.50
N THR A 90 8.21 -5.53 23.92
CA THR A 90 9.20 -6.59 23.76
C THR A 90 9.46 -6.84 22.28
N GLU A 91 10.70 -7.22 21.92
CA GLU A 91 11.00 -7.78 20.59
C GLU A 91 9.97 -8.87 20.27
N GLY A 92 9.34 -8.79 19.10
CA GLY A 92 8.26 -9.68 18.67
C GLY A 92 6.83 -9.24 19.08
N SER A 93 6.66 -8.12 19.78
CA SER A 93 5.34 -7.52 19.97
C SER A 93 4.85 -6.85 18.68
N PHE A 94 3.52 -6.85 18.45
CA PHE A 94 2.86 -6.22 17.28
C PHE A 94 3.38 -4.80 17.00
N VAL A 95 3.64 -4.04 18.06
CA VAL A 95 4.12 -2.66 17.96
C VAL A 95 5.53 -2.62 17.35
N TRP A 96 6.44 -3.47 17.82
CA TRP A 96 7.81 -3.50 17.33
C TRP A 96 7.88 -3.91 15.86
N THR A 97 7.15 -4.95 15.47
CA THR A 97 7.20 -5.51 14.12
C THR A 97 6.56 -4.59 13.06
N TYR A 98 5.48 -3.87 13.39
CA TYR A 98 4.73 -3.09 12.40
C TYR A 98 5.24 -1.64 12.27
N ILE A 99 5.80 -1.06 13.34
CA ILE A 99 6.24 0.34 13.34
C ILE A 99 7.73 0.44 13.12
N GLY A 100 8.49 -0.57 13.54
CA GLY A 100 9.91 -0.69 13.26
C GLY A 100 10.19 -0.47 11.78
N ASP A 101 9.46 -1.16 10.90
CA ASP A 101 9.58 -1.02 9.44
C ASP A 101 9.35 0.41 8.95
N VAL A 102 8.34 1.11 9.49
CA VAL A 102 8.05 2.50 9.11
C VAL A 102 9.18 3.42 9.54
N VAL A 103 9.67 3.28 10.77
CA VAL A 103 10.80 4.05 11.31
C VAL A 103 12.07 3.77 10.52
N LEU A 104 12.34 2.49 10.23
CA LEU A 104 13.47 2.05 9.42
C LEU A 104 13.38 2.61 7.99
N PHE A 105 12.20 2.63 7.38
CA PHE A 105 12.02 3.20 6.05
C PHE A 105 12.24 4.73 6.01
N LEU A 106 12.14 5.42 7.13
CA LEU A 106 12.51 6.84 7.21
C LEU A 106 14.03 7.05 7.21
N VAL A 107 14.80 6.04 7.64
CA VAL A 107 16.26 6.04 7.57
C VAL A 107 16.71 5.87 6.13
N GLU A 108 17.40 6.87 5.58
CA GLU A 108 17.76 6.96 4.15
C GLU A 108 18.49 5.70 3.63
N VAL A 109 19.47 5.19 4.37
CA VAL A 109 20.24 4.00 3.96
C VAL A 109 19.33 2.77 3.83
N THR A 110 18.45 2.56 4.80
CA THR A 110 17.53 1.42 4.81
C THR A 110 16.46 1.58 3.74
N ARG A 111 15.92 2.79 3.60
CA ARG A 111 15.02 3.15 2.50
C ARG A 111 15.63 2.81 1.14
N MET A 112 16.85 3.28 0.88
CA MET A 112 17.52 3.05 -0.40
C MET A 112 17.69 1.55 -0.67
N ALA A 113 18.00 0.75 0.36
CA ALA A 113 18.09 -0.70 0.24
C ALA A 113 16.74 -1.35 -0.09
N VAL A 114 15.64 -0.95 0.58
CA VAL A 114 14.28 -1.43 0.30
C VAL A 114 13.87 -1.05 -1.13
N VAL A 115 14.07 0.22 -1.50
CA VAL A 115 13.76 0.73 -2.84
C VAL A 115 14.57 -0.01 -3.91
N ALA A 116 15.85 -0.25 -3.69
CA ALA A 116 16.69 -1.03 -4.61
C ALA A 116 16.20 -2.48 -4.74
N ARG A 117 15.84 -3.12 -3.63
CA ARG A 117 15.31 -4.50 -3.59
C ARG A 117 14.04 -4.63 -4.41
N VAL A 118 13.08 -3.72 -4.21
CA VAL A 118 11.80 -3.70 -4.95
C VAL A 118 12.02 -3.33 -6.41
N THR A 119 12.85 -2.32 -6.69
CA THR A 119 13.19 -1.91 -8.06
C THR A 119 13.78 -3.07 -8.86
N ALA A 120 14.73 -3.81 -8.28
CA ALA A 120 15.34 -4.96 -8.93
C ALA A 120 14.32 -6.07 -9.22
N ALA A 121 13.39 -6.33 -8.28
CA ALA A 121 12.35 -7.34 -8.47
C ALA A 121 11.36 -6.94 -9.58
N LEU A 122 10.94 -5.68 -9.64
CA LEU A 122 10.11 -5.16 -10.72
C LEU A 122 10.83 -5.22 -12.08
N ALA A 123 12.09 -4.78 -12.11
CA ALA A 123 12.92 -4.77 -13.33
C ALA A 123 13.12 -6.20 -13.90
N ASP A 124 13.37 -7.18 -13.03
CA ASP A 124 13.56 -8.59 -13.43
C ASP A 124 12.31 -9.16 -14.09
N VAL A 125 11.14 -8.94 -13.48
CA VAL A 125 9.86 -9.44 -14.01
C VAL A 125 9.49 -8.73 -15.31
N ILE A 126 9.64 -7.41 -15.37
CA ILE A 126 9.34 -6.64 -16.59
C ILE A 126 10.27 -7.09 -17.73
N SER A 127 11.57 -7.25 -17.47
CA SER A 127 12.54 -7.71 -18.49
C SER A 127 12.19 -9.09 -19.05
N LYS A 128 11.74 -10.00 -18.18
CA LYS A 128 11.41 -11.39 -18.57
C LYS A 128 10.06 -11.52 -19.28
N LYS A 129 9.10 -10.65 -18.96
CA LYS A 129 7.71 -10.80 -19.42
C LYS A 129 7.30 -9.78 -20.48
N SER A 130 8.05 -8.68 -20.66
CA SER A 130 7.72 -7.67 -21.66
C SER A 130 7.92 -8.20 -23.08
N ASP A 131 6.80 -8.48 -23.76
CA ASP A 131 6.74 -8.93 -25.16
C ASP A 131 6.04 -7.92 -26.10
N GLY A 132 5.82 -6.69 -25.62
CA GLY A 132 5.11 -5.62 -26.33
C GLY A 132 3.59 -5.64 -26.14
N ASP A 133 3.01 -6.80 -25.81
CA ASP A 133 1.57 -6.98 -25.55
C ASP A 133 1.26 -7.19 -24.06
N THR A 134 2.27 -7.40 -23.22
CA THR A 134 2.10 -7.56 -21.78
C THR A 134 1.91 -6.21 -21.10
N GLU A 135 0.81 -6.09 -20.35
CA GLU A 135 0.53 -4.93 -19.49
C GLU A 135 0.88 -5.24 -18.04
N PHE A 136 1.35 -4.21 -17.33
CA PHE A 136 1.77 -4.32 -15.94
C PHE A 136 0.90 -3.43 -15.06
N SER A 137 0.57 -3.90 -13.86
CA SER A 137 -0.21 -3.17 -12.86
C SER A 137 0.39 -3.38 -11.47
N ILE A 138 0.07 -2.51 -10.52
CA ILE A 138 0.55 -2.60 -9.13
C ILE A 138 -0.64 -2.51 -8.17
N ILE A 139 -0.68 -3.38 -7.18
CA ILE A 139 -1.49 -3.23 -5.98
C ILE A 139 -0.51 -3.13 -4.82
N ALA A 140 -0.57 -2.03 -4.10
CA ALA A 140 0.28 -1.81 -2.94
C ALA A 140 -0.57 -1.43 -1.72
N HIS A 141 -0.14 -1.87 -0.55
CA HIS A 141 -0.86 -1.67 0.70
C HIS A 141 0.01 -0.99 1.75
N SER A 142 -0.57 -0.07 2.53
CA SER A 142 0.09 0.55 3.69
C SER A 142 1.49 1.11 3.35
N LEU A 143 2.56 0.72 4.07
CA LEU A 143 3.95 1.13 3.77
C LEU A 143 4.37 0.79 2.33
N GLY A 144 3.89 -0.32 1.77
CA GLY A 144 4.13 -0.72 0.40
C GLY A 144 3.75 0.34 -0.63
N THR A 145 2.80 1.22 -0.32
CA THR A 145 2.42 2.32 -1.23
C THR A 145 3.54 3.36 -1.37
N ALA A 146 4.22 3.72 -0.29
CA ALA A 146 5.39 4.61 -0.32
C ALA A 146 6.58 3.93 -1.01
N VAL A 147 6.81 2.65 -0.70
CA VAL A 147 7.85 1.82 -1.32
C VAL A 147 7.65 1.73 -2.84
N ALA A 148 6.42 1.46 -3.28
CA ALA A 148 6.08 1.35 -4.71
C ALA A 148 6.34 2.66 -5.47
N MET A 149 5.99 3.81 -4.88
CA MET A 149 6.25 5.11 -5.50
C MET A 149 7.74 5.36 -5.70
N GLU A 150 8.54 5.16 -4.66
CA GLU A 150 10.00 5.34 -4.71
C GLU A 150 10.66 4.34 -5.67
N ALA A 151 10.24 3.07 -5.62
CA ALA A 151 10.75 2.03 -6.50
C ALA A 151 10.46 2.33 -7.96
N VAL A 152 9.26 2.85 -8.30
CA VAL A 152 8.97 3.23 -9.69
C VAL A 152 9.76 4.47 -10.12
N ASN A 153 10.02 5.43 -9.23
CA ASN A 153 10.92 6.55 -9.53
C ASN A 153 12.31 6.05 -9.92
N ALA A 154 12.86 5.11 -9.15
CA ALA A 154 14.15 4.48 -9.42
C ALA A 154 14.13 3.62 -10.69
N LEU A 155 13.09 2.79 -10.87
CA LEU A 155 12.90 1.89 -12.01
C LEU A 155 12.91 2.63 -13.35
N ALA A 156 12.41 3.86 -13.35
CA ALA A 156 12.33 4.68 -14.54
C ALA A 156 13.68 5.31 -14.98
N THR A 157 14.76 5.01 -14.26
CA THR A 157 16.13 5.40 -14.57
C THR A 157 16.96 4.16 -14.93
N PRO A 158 17.80 4.20 -15.98
CA PRO A 158 18.71 3.10 -16.28
C PRO A 158 19.67 2.84 -15.10
N ALA A 159 19.89 1.57 -14.79
CA ALA A 159 20.82 1.13 -13.75
C ALA A 159 21.79 0.08 -14.30
N PRO A 160 22.88 0.51 -14.98
CA PRO A 160 23.83 -0.40 -15.62
C PRO A 160 24.49 -1.39 -14.66
N GLY A 161 24.67 -1.00 -13.39
CA GLY A 161 25.26 -1.85 -12.35
C GLY A 161 24.49 -3.13 -12.03
N ILE A 162 23.19 -3.18 -12.39
CA ILE A 162 22.34 -4.38 -12.28
C ILE A 162 21.84 -4.85 -13.66
N GLY A 163 22.44 -4.35 -14.76
CA GLY A 163 22.04 -4.70 -16.12
C GLY A 163 20.69 -4.16 -16.57
N TRP A 164 20.10 -3.20 -15.84
CA TRP A 164 18.79 -2.65 -16.17
C TRP A 164 18.91 -1.46 -17.14
N PRO A 165 18.38 -1.55 -18.38
CA PRO A 165 18.48 -0.48 -19.37
C PRO A 165 17.50 0.68 -19.13
N GLY A 166 16.61 0.56 -18.14
CA GLY A 166 15.46 1.45 -17.96
C GLY A 166 14.18 0.88 -18.55
N LEU A 167 13.05 1.53 -18.26
CA LEU A 167 11.76 1.15 -18.83
C LEU A 167 11.75 1.36 -20.36
N PRO A 168 11.07 0.50 -21.13
CA PRO A 168 10.89 0.69 -22.57
C PRO A 168 10.25 2.05 -22.91
N PRO A 169 10.55 2.62 -24.09
CA PRO A 169 9.87 3.84 -24.54
C PRO A 169 8.35 3.66 -24.56
N GLY A 170 7.62 4.62 -23.97
CA GLY A 170 6.16 4.59 -23.91
C GLY A 170 5.57 3.63 -22.87
N PHE A 171 6.38 2.97 -22.05
CA PHE A 171 5.90 2.11 -20.97
C PHE A 171 4.95 2.86 -20.03
N LEU A 172 3.80 2.26 -19.75
CA LEU A 172 2.84 2.70 -18.76
C LEU A 172 2.32 1.49 -17.99
N PHE A 173 2.22 1.60 -16.67
CA PHE A 173 1.39 0.73 -15.87
C PHE A 173 -0.08 0.98 -16.21
N ARG A 174 -0.84 -0.09 -16.41
CA ARG A 174 -2.27 0.01 -16.73
C ARG A 174 -3.07 0.49 -15.52
N GLU A 175 -2.92 -0.19 -14.39
CA GLU A 175 -3.71 0.06 -13.18
C GLU A 175 -2.80 0.10 -11.95
N ILE A 176 -2.93 1.17 -11.16
CA ILE A 176 -2.27 1.29 -9.85
C ILE A 176 -3.35 1.38 -8.78
N VAL A 177 -3.35 0.46 -7.82
CA VAL A 177 -4.27 0.46 -6.68
C VAL A 177 -3.45 0.61 -5.40
N MET A 178 -3.55 1.80 -4.80
CA MET A 178 -2.91 2.10 -3.52
C MET A 178 -3.94 2.01 -2.41
N VAL A 179 -3.80 1.01 -1.55
CA VAL A 179 -4.71 0.72 -0.43
C VAL A 179 -4.07 1.22 0.86
N ALA A 180 -4.82 1.97 1.68
CA ALA A 180 -4.32 2.55 2.93
C ALA A 180 -3.01 3.35 2.73
N ASN A 181 -3.03 4.26 1.77
CA ASN A 181 -1.83 4.90 1.24
C ASN A 181 -1.07 5.76 2.28
N THR A 182 0.14 5.32 2.64
CA THR A 182 1.06 5.96 3.60
C THR A 182 1.99 7.00 2.97
N SER A 183 2.02 7.09 1.65
CA SER A 183 3.05 7.85 0.93
C SER A 183 3.06 9.34 1.30
N ARG A 184 1.88 9.97 1.46
CA ARG A 184 1.77 11.35 1.96
C ARG A 184 2.12 11.48 3.45
N LEU A 185 1.77 10.51 4.29
CA LEU A 185 2.16 10.47 5.71
C LEU A 185 3.69 10.48 5.86
N LEU A 186 4.37 9.67 5.04
CA LEU A 186 5.82 9.53 5.08
C LEU A 186 6.55 10.60 4.25
N GLN A 187 5.86 11.38 3.42
CA GLN A 187 6.47 12.40 2.56
C GLN A 187 7.32 13.39 3.36
N ARG A 188 8.62 13.46 3.05
CA ARG A 188 9.60 14.39 3.63
C ARG A 188 10.61 14.81 2.56
N LYS A 189 11.47 15.78 2.86
CA LYS A 189 12.55 16.18 1.94
C LYS A 189 13.40 14.96 1.55
N GLY A 190 13.55 14.73 0.24
CA GLY A 190 14.30 13.59 -0.30
C GLY A 190 13.47 12.33 -0.56
N LEU A 191 12.20 12.31 -0.15
CA LEU A 191 11.21 11.32 -0.59
C LEU A 191 10.41 11.90 -1.75
N GLN A 192 10.25 11.12 -2.82
CA GLN A 192 9.42 11.41 -3.99
C GLN A 192 8.18 10.50 -3.99
N ALA A 193 7.55 10.36 -2.82
CA ALA A 193 6.41 9.51 -2.58
C ALA A 193 5.09 10.31 -2.56
N TYR A 194 5.00 11.42 -3.31
CA TYR A 194 3.75 12.17 -3.42
C TYR A 194 3.55 12.76 -4.82
N THR A 195 3.48 14.09 -4.93
CA THR A 195 3.24 14.83 -6.17
C THR A 195 4.39 14.76 -7.16
N GLU A 196 5.57 14.36 -6.68
CA GLU A 196 6.80 14.22 -7.45
C GLU A 196 6.94 12.82 -8.07
N SER A 197 6.11 11.86 -7.64
CA SER A 197 6.24 10.47 -8.08
C SER A 197 5.95 10.32 -9.58
N ARG A 198 6.76 9.49 -10.23
CA ARG A 198 6.53 9.02 -11.60
C ARG A 198 5.43 7.97 -11.66
N LEU A 199 4.97 7.43 -10.53
CA LEU A 199 3.85 6.48 -10.50
C LEU A 199 2.48 7.15 -10.66
N LEU A 200 2.44 8.49 -10.75
CA LEU A 200 1.21 9.25 -10.99
C LEU A 200 0.66 9.05 -12.42
N PRO A 201 -0.63 9.36 -12.65
CA PRO A 201 -1.21 9.27 -13.99
C PRO A 201 -0.50 10.14 -15.01
N LYS A 202 -0.25 9.61 -16.21
CA LYS A 202 0.37 10.35 -17.32
C LYS A 202 -0.41 11.62 -17.71
N ARG A 203 -1.74 11.61 -17.52
CA ARG A 203 -2.61 12.76 -17.80
C ARG A 203 -2.59 13.81 -16.68
N TYR A 204 -2.16 13.45 -15.48
CA TYR A 204 -1.94 14.36 -14.36
C TYR A 204 -0.53 14.96 -14.39
N ALA A 205 0.49 14.11 -14.56
CA ALA A 205 1.89 14.49 -14.58
C ALA A 205 2.56 14.06 -15.91
N ALA A 206 3.25 14.98 -16.57
CA ALA A 206 3.86 14.72 -17.88
C ALA A 206 4.89 13.58 -17.88
N ASN A 207 5.54 13.31 -16.74
CA ASN A 207 6.48 12.21 -16.52
C ASN A 207 5.84 10.98 -15.83
N GLY A 208 4.53 11.01 -15.61
CA GLY A 208 3.75 9.93 -15.01
C GLY A 208 3.80 8.65 -15.84
N LEU A 209 3.74 7.52 -15.16
CA LEU A 209 3.96 6.18 -15.70
C LEU A 209 2.76 5.27 -15.48
N CYS A 210 1.59 5.79 -15.10
CA CYS A 210 0.37 4.98 -15.13
C CYS A 210 -0.75 5.60 -15.96
N VAL A 211 -1.67 4.75 -16.41
CA VAL A 211 -2.92 5.15 -17.05
C VAL A 211 -3.96 5.51 -15.99
N THR A 212 -4.19 4.59 -15.06
CA THR A 212 -5.16 4.74 -13.97
C THR A 212 -4.46 4.62 -12.62
N TYR A 213 -4.76 5.55 -11.71
CA TYR A 213 -4.33 5.52 -10.32
C TYR A 213 -5.55 5.57 -9.40
N ARG A 214 -5.71 4.56 -8.54
CA ARG A 214 -6.74 4.49 -7.52
C ARG A 214 -6.12 4.60 -6.14
N ASN A 215 -6.48 5.67 -5.44
CA ASN A 215 -6.19 5.80 -4.02
C ASN A 215 -7.42 5.34 -3.23
N VAL A 216 -7.32 4.22 -2.52
CA VAL A 216 -8.40 3.69 -1.71
C VAL A 216 -8.02 3.78 -0.23
N PHE A 217 -8.91 4.35 0.56
CA PHE A 217 -8.74 4.49 2.00
C PHE A 217 -10.05 4.20 2.72
N HIS A 218 -9.97 3.60 3.90
CA HIS A 218 -11.13 3.35 4.73
C HIS A 218 -11.34 4.55 5.66
N ARG A 219 -12.59 4.97 5.84
CA ARG A 219 -12.91 6.15 6.68
C ARG A 219 -12.50 6.01 8.14
N LEU A 220 -12.30 4.78 8.61
CA LEU A 220 -11.80 4.47 9.95
C LEU A 220 -10.34 4.08 10.04
N ASP A 221 -9.64 3.93 8.91
CA ASP A 221 -8.21 3.61 8.97
C ASP A 221 -7.41 4.83 9.46
N PRO A 222 -6.57 4.70 10.50
CA PRO A 222 -5.85 5.83 11.07
C PRO A 222 -4.68 6.31 10.23
N ILE A 223 -4.16 5.48 9.31
CA ILE A 223 -3.08 5.87 8.41
C ILE A 223 -3.45 7.08 7.54
N PRO A 224 -4.57 7.06 6.77
CA PRO A 224 -4.99 8.20 5.95
C PRO A 224 -5.51 9.38 6.76
N TRP A 225 -5.75 9.25 8.08
CA TRP A 225 -6.31 10.32 8.91
C TRP A 225 -5.33 11.43 9.25
N VAL A 226 -4.07 11.06 9.47
CA VAL A 226 -3.06 12.04 9.89
C VAL A 226 -2.69 12.93 8.72
N ARG A 227 -2.24 12.34 7.60
CA ARG A 227 -1.87 13.10 6.41
C ARG A 227 -2.21 12.27 5.16
N GLY A 228 -3.50 12.28 4.82
CA GLY A 228 -4.05 11.48 3.73
C GLY A 228 -3.53 11.89 2.35
N PHE A 229 -3.32 10.91 1.48
CA PHE A 229 -2.95 11.16 0.08
C PHE A 229 -4.13 11.74 -0.71
N ASP A 230 -3.96 12.92 -1.33
CA ASP A 230 -4.97 13.52 -2.21
C ASP A 230 -4.34 14.46 -3.25
N LEU A 231 -4.36 14.08 -4.52
CA LEU A 231 -3.83 14.91 -5.61
C LEU A 231 -4.71 16.12 -5.94
N GLN A 232 -5.90 16.24 -5.33
CA GLN A 232 -6.92 17.25 -5.68
C GLN A 232 -7.26 17.23 -7.19
N ALA A 233 -7.15 16.06 -7.80
CA ALA A 233 -7.40 15.84 -9.22
C ALA A 233 -8.75 15.15 -9.44
N ASN A 234 -9.31 15.31 -10.64
CA ASN A 234 -10.55 14.64 -11.02
C ASN A 234 -10.29 13.37 -11.85
N GLU A 235 -11.32 12.55 -12.07
CA GLU A 235 -11.22 11.26 -12.78
C GLU A 235 -10.71 11.38 -14.23
N SER A 236 -10.89 12.53 -14.89
CA SER A 236 -10.39 12.73 -16.25
C SER A 236 -8.85 12.73 -16.32
N SER A 237 -8.19 13.02 -15.20
CA SER A 237 -6.73 12.90 -15.06
C SER A 237 -6.25 11.46 -14.93
N GLY A 238 -7.14 10.47 -14.85
CA GLY A 238 -6.80 9.08 -14.53
C GLY A 238 -6.62 8.83 -13.03
N TYR A 239 -6.81 9.85 -12.17
CA TYR A 239 -6.81 9.72 -10.72
C TYR A 239 -8.21 9.48 -10.17
N PHE A 240 -8.37 8.43 -9.39
CA PHE A 240 -9.59 8.09 -8.67
C PHE A 240 -9.30 7.99 -7.18
N ARG A 241 -10.19 8.54 -6.36
CA ARG A 241 -10.08 8.52 -4.90
C ARG A 241 -11.35 7.93 -4.30
N PHE A 242 -11.21 6.84 -3.55
CA PHE A 242 -12.34 6.12 -2.95
C PHE A 242 -12.21 6.04 -1.44
N ALA A 243 -13.24 6.51 -0.74
CA ALA A 243 -13.39 6.35 0.69
C ALA A 243 -14.31 5.15 0.95
N VAL A 244 -13.76 3.99 1.31
CA VAL A 244 -14.58 2.81 1.64
C VAL A 244 -15.07 2.88 3.09
N GLU A 245 -16.24 2.30 3.33
CA GLU A 245 -16.94 2.40 4.62
C GLU A 245 -17.77 1.14 4.85
N HIS A 246 -17.10 0.02 5.14
CA HIS A 246 -17.70 -1.27 5.44
C HIS A 246 -17.03 -1.90 6.67
N TYR A 247 -17.81 -2.60 7.49
CA TYR A 247 -17.37 -3.09 8.79
C TYR A 247 -17.60 -4.59 8.87
N TYR A 248 -16.53 -5.34 8.66
CA TYR A 248 -16.53 -6.81 8.60
C TYR A 248 -15.50 -7.44 9.53
N ALA A 249 -14.44 -6.71 9.86
CA ALA A 249 -13.41 -7.11 10.81
C ALA A 249 -12.93 -5.88 11.59
N ARG A 250 -12.46 -6.08 12.83
CA ARG A 250 -11.85 -5.02 13.65
C ARG A 250 -10.59 -4.47 13.00
N ASN A 251 -9.76 -5.35 12.43
CA ASN A 251 -8.56 -4.98 11.69
C ASN A 251 -8.92 -4.39 10.31
N ILE A 252 -9.48 -3.19 10.31
CA ILE A 252 -9.88 -2.43 9.13
C ILE A 252 -8.69 -2.09 8.23
N HIS A 253 -7.49 -2.03 8.81
CA HIS A 253 -6.29 -1.72 8.07
C HIS A 253 -5.82 -2.87 7.17
N SER A 254 -6.24 -4.12 7.38
CA SER A 254 -5.77 -5.27 6.59
C SER A 254 -6.15 -5.18 5.11
N ILE A 255 -5.26 -5.62 4.22
CA ILE A 255 -5.56 -5.64 2.78
C ILE A 255 -6.78 -6.53 2.49
N GLU A 256 -6.94 -7.61 3.23
CA GLU A 256 -8.06 -8.54 3.11
C GLU A 256 -9.39 -7.86 3.42
N HIS A 257 -9.43 -7.02 4.47
CA HIS A 257 -10.63 -6.24 4.79
C HIS A 257 -10.96 -5.27 3.65
N TYR A 258 -9.98 -4.54 3.12
CA TYR A 258 -10.18 -3.64 1.99
C TYR A 258 -10.66 -4.36 0.73
N LEU A 259 -10.11 -5.54 0.43
CA LEU A 259 -10.45 -6.33 -0.75
C LEU A 259 -11.93 -6.73 -0.77
N GLU A 260 -12.61 -6.87 0.37
CA GLU A 260 -14.05 -7.15 0.39
C GLU A 260 -14.88 -6.07 -0.33
N HIS A 261 -14.40 -4.83 -0.40
CA HIS A 261 -15.14 -3.74 -1.02
C HIS A 261 -14.98 -3.73 -2.56
N PRO A 262 -16.08 -3.65 -3.35
CA PRO A 262 -16.02 -3.68 -4.82
C PRO A 262 -15.19 -2.57 -5.47
N ALA A 263 -15.07 -1.42 -4.80
CA ALA A 263 -14.16 -0.34 -5.25
C ALA A 263 -12.68 -0.75 -5.26
N VAL A 264 -12.28 -1.79 -4.51
CA VAL A 264 -10.91 -2.32 -4.47
C VAL A 264 -10.77 -3.51 -5.42
N HIS A 265 -11.59 -4.56 -5.25
CA HIS A 265 -11.44 -5.77 -6.07
C HIS A 265 -11.97 -5.61 -7.50
N GLY A 266 -12.98 -4.78 -7.72
CA GLY A 266 -13.63 -4.63 -9.03
C GLY A 266 -12.69 -4.22 -10.17
N PRO A 267 -11.84 -3.19 -9.99
CA PRO A 267 -10.80 -2.85 -10.94
C PRO A 267 -9.86 -4.02 -11.27
N ILE A 268 -9.54 -4.87 -10.28
CA ILE A 268 -8.66 -6.04 -10.45
C ILE A 268 -9.36 -7.11 -11.30
N LEU A 269 -10.63 -7.39 -11.02
CA LEU A 269 -11.44 -8.36 -11.78
C LEU A 269 -11.59 -7.97 -13.26
N ARG A 270 -11.50 -6.67 -13.56
CA ARG A 270 -11.57 -6.08 -14.91
C ARG A 270 -10.25 -6.10 -15.68
N LEU A 271 -9.14 -6.50 -15.06
CA LEU A 271 -7.83 -6.52 -15.74
C LEU A 271 -7.78 -7.53 -16.90
N PRO A 272 -8.21 -8.80 -16.73
CA PRO A 272 -8.20 -9.77 -17.83
C PRO A 272 -9.10 -9.40 -19.00
N ASP A 273 -10.31 -8.94 -18.67
CA ASP A 273 -11.36 -8.61 -19.62
C ASP A 273 -12.19 -7.44 -19.04
N PRO A 274 -12.31 -6.31 -19.75
CA PRO A 274 -13.15 -5.19 -19.30
C PRO A 274 -14.65 -5.53 -19.17
N ASN A 275 -15.10 -6.66 -19.73
CA ASN A 275 -16.46 -7.18 -19.56
C ASN A 275 -16.65 -7.99 -18.27
N ASN A 276 -15.56 -8.42 -17.61
CA ASN A 276 -15.67 -8.94 -16.25
C ASN A 276 -16.16 -7.80 -15.34
N LEU A 277 -17.27 -7.99 -14.63
CA LEU A 277 -17.88 -6.98 -13.77
C LEU A 277 -18.02 -5.62 -14.47
N PRO A 278 -18.93 -5.49 -15.47
CA PRO A 278 -19.16 -4.27 -16.24
C PRO A 278 -19.34 -3.03 -15.35
N ALA A 279 -19.08 -1.83 -15.89
CA ALA A 279 -19.08 -0.59 -15.09
C ALA A 279 -20.39 -0.35 -14.32
N ASN A 280 -21.55 -0.69 -14.91
CA ASN A 280 -22.85 -0.59 -14.24
C ASN A 280 -22.97 -1.58 -13.08
N ASP A 281 -22.49 -2.82 -13.27
CA ASP A 281 -22.53 -3.87 -12.26
C ASP A 281 -21.56 -3.56 -11.12
N LEU A 282 -20.36 -3.04 -11.44
CA LEU A 282 -19.41 -2.52 -10.46
C LEU A 282 -20.03 -1.39 -9.62
N LYS A 283 -20.67 -0.41 -10.28
CA LYS A 283 -21.36 0.67 -9.59
C LYS A 283 -22.45 0.14 -8.67
N ALA A 284 -23.29 -0.78 -9.17
CA ALA A 284 -24.34 -1.40 -8.37
C ALA A 284 -23.78 -2.17 -7.16
N ALA A 285 -22.67 -2.89 -7.34
CA ALA A 285 -21.98 -3.59 -6.25
C ALA A 285 -21.43 -2.61 -5.20
N ILE A 286 -20.81 -1.50 -5.63
CA ILE A 286 -20.35 -0.43 -4.73
C ILE A 286 -21.54 0.17 -3.95
N ASP A 287 -22.64 0.48 -4.64
CA ASP A 287 -23.84 1.07 -4.00
C ASP A 287 -24.43 0.13 -2.93
N GLN A 288 -24.37 -1.20 -3.12
CA GLN A 288 -24.80 -2.16 -2.09
C GLN A 288 -23.97 -2.09 -0.81
N TYR A 289 -22.65 -1.86 -0.91
CA TYR A 289 -21.75 -1.77 0.26
C TYR A 289 -21.92 -0.47 1.04
N TYR A 290 -22.37 0.62 0.41
CA TYR A 290 -22.78 1.83 1.14
C TYR A 290 -24.18 1.72 1.77
N GLY A 291 -24.96 0.71 1.36
CA GLY A 291 -26.30 0.45 1.88
C GLY A 291 -26.36 -0.83 2.72
N VAL A 292 -26.99 -1.87 2.17
CA VAL A 292 -27.36 -3.09 2.89
C VAL A 292 -26.18 -3.99 3.28
N LYS A 293 -25.04 -3.89 2.59
CA LYS A 293 -23.81 -4.67 2.86
C LYS A 293 -22.75 -3.86 3.59
N ARG A 294 -23.17 -2.82 4.32
CA ARG A 294 -22.24 -1.98 5.08
C ARG A 294 -21.67 -2.69 6.31
N PHE A 295 -22.40 -3.65 6.86
CA PHE A 295 -22.06 -4.38 8.09
C PHE A 295 -22.07 -5.90 7.84
N GLY A 296 -21.21 -6.62 8.55
CA GLY A 296 -21.14 -8.08 8.51
C GLY A 296 -19.95 -8.62 9.32
N GLY A 297 -19.61 -9.89 9.12
CA GLY A 297 -18.45 -10.51 9.77
C GLY A 297 -18.48 -10.39 11.29
N GLU A 298 -17.45 -9.78 11.88
CA GLU A 298 -17.32 -9.55 13.33
C GLU A 298 -18.29 -8.50 13.88
N PHE A 299 -18.89 -7.67 13.02
CA PHE A 299 -19.80 -6.59 13.42
C PHE A 299 -21.22 -6.88 12.93
N GLU A 300 -21.96 -7.65 13.73
CA GLU A 300 -23.35 -8.00 13.42
C GLU A 300 -24.34 -6.86 13.78
N LYS A 301 -23.94 -5.93 14.66
CA LYS A 301 -24.80 -4.84 15.17
C LYS A 301 -24.17 -3.47 14.96
N VAL A 302 -24.98 -2.52 14.47
CA VAL A 302 -24.57 -1.12 14.24
C VAL A 302 -24.00 -0.47 15.51
N ALA A 303 -24.58 -0.76 16.68
CA ALA A 303 -24.13 -0.19 17.95
C ALA A 303 -22.68 -0.56 18.33
N GLU A 304 -22.21 -1.74 17.93
CA GLU A 304 -20.82 -2.17 18.16
C GLU A 304 -19.84 -1.36 17.30
N VAL A 305 -20.27 -0.99 16.09
CA VAL A 305 -19.52 -0.11 15.20
C VAL A 305 -19.51 1.32 15.73
N ASP A 306 -20.64 1.84 16.22
CA ASP A 306 -20.72 3.19 16.79
C ASP A 306 -19.78 3.34 17.99
N GLN A 307 -19.80 2.36 18.91
CA GLN A 307 -18.87 2.35 20.05
C GLN A 307 -17.41 2.34 19.59
N TYR A 308 -17.07 1.47 18.63
CA TYR A 308 -15.72 1.37 18.09
C TYR A 308 -15.27 2.67 17.39
N ILE A 309 -16.18 3.32 16.65
CA ILE A 309 -15.94 4.62 16.03
C ILE A 309 -15.65 5.69 17.08
N ASP A 310 -16.43 5.71 18.17
CA ASP A 310 -16.27 6.70 19.23
C ASP A 310 -14.95 6.51 19.99
N GLU A 311 -14.56 5.25 20.25
CA GLU A 311 -13.25 4.89 20.80
C GLU A 311 -12.13 5.44 19.92
N LEU A 312 -12.16 5.21 18.60
CA LEU A 312 -11.15 5.72 17.66
C LEU A 312 -11.14 7.26 17.57
N LYS A 313 -12.29 7.91 17.58
CA LYS A 313 -12.40 9.38 17.51
C LYS A 313 -11.92 10.06 18.80
N SER A 314 -11.92 9.35 19.92
CA SER A 314 -11.45 9.88 21.20
C SER A 314 -9.93 10.08 21.27
N ILE A 315 -9.19 9.44 20.36
CA ILE A 315 -7.73 9.54 20.29
C ILE A 315 -7.35 10.94 19.77
N PRO A 316 -6.58 11.75 20.52
CA PRO A 316 -6.21 13.10 20.10
C PRO A 316 -5.39 13.11 18.81
N LYS A 317 -5.90 13.77 17.76
CA LYS A 317 -5.22 13.86 16.46
C LYS A 317 -4.09 14.91 16.49
N PRO A 318 -2.87 14.55 16.04
CA PRO A 318 -1.80 15.53 15.85
C PRO A 318 -2.10 16.43 14.64
N ASP A 319 -1.38 17.55 14.51
CA ASP A 319 -1.50 18.42 13.34
C ASP A 319 -0.98 17.68 12.09
N PRO A 320 -1.82 17.50 11.04
CA PRO A 320 -1.43 16.87 9.77
C PRO A 320 -0.21 17.49 9.09
N GLU A 321 -0.10 18.82 9.16
CA GLU A 321 0.86 19.58 8.36
C GLU A 321 2.10 19.98 9.16
N ASN A 322 2.11 19.74 10.47
CA ASN A 322 3.29 19.95 11.28
C ASN A 322 4.29 18.78 11.14
N GLU A 323 5.20 18.87 10.17
CA GLU A 323 6.21 17.83 9.91
C GLU A 323 7.15 17.56 11.09
N THR A 324 7.28 18.52 12.02
CA THR A 324 8.09 18.36 13.25
C THR A 324 7.47 17.40 14.26
N GLU A 325 6.21 17.01 14.06
CA GLU A 325 5.45 16.09 14.92
C GLU A 325 5.41 14.65 14.40
N LEU A 326 6.29 14.23 13.46
CA LEU A 326 6.26 12.87 12.90
C LEU A 326 6.17 11.76 13.98
N VAL A 327 6.91 11.91 15.08
CA VAL A 327 6.83 10.95 16.20
C VAL A 327 5.43 10.90 16.81
N ASN A 328 4.76 12.04 16.98
CA ASN A 328 3.38 12.10 17.48
C ASN A 328 2.39 11.55 16.45
N GLN A 329 2.61 11.82 15.16
CA GLN A 329 1.85 11.28 14.04
C GLN A 329 1.90 9.74 14.01
N LEU A 330 3.10 9.17 14.12
CA LEU A 330 3.29 7.72 14.18
C LEU A 330 2.71 7.13 15.47
N ARG A 331 2.91 7.79 16.62
CA ARG A 331 2.32 7.35 17.90
C ARG A 331 0.79 7.31 17.82
N TYR A 332 0.17 8.36 17.28
CA TYR A 332 -1.28 8.42 17.07
C TYR A 332 -1.78 7.24 16.23
N VAL A 333 -1.15 7.02 15.07
CA VAL A 333 -1.51 5.89 14.18
C VAL A 333 -1.46 4.58 14.94
N VAL A 334 -0.47 4.42 15.81
CA VAL A 334 -0.20 3.16 16.49
C VAL A 334 -1.16 2.92 17.63
N ASP A 335 -1.44 3.94 18.43
CA ASP A 335 -2.43 3.84 19.49
C ASP A 335 -3.81 3.57 18.88
N ALA A 336 -4.11 4.15 17.72
CA ALA A 336 -5.31 3.81 16.96
C ALA A 336 -5.30 2.37 16.43
N LEU A 337 -4.23 1.91 15.77
CA LEU A 337 -4.13 0.54 15.26
C LEU A 337 -4.20 -0.51 16.38
N LYS A 338 -3.61 -0.25 17.54
CA LYS A 338 -3.71 -1.14 18.72
C LYS A 338 -5.14 -1.32 19.18
N SER A 339 -5.98 -0.29 19.08
CA SER A 339 -7.41 -0.40 19.44
C SER A 339 -8.23 -1.22 18.43
N MET A 340 -7.63 -1.55 17.27
CA MET A 340 -8.27 -2.34 16.20
C MET A 340 -7.95 -3.83 16.26
N LEU A 341 -7.07 -4.25 17.18
CA LEU A 341 -6.67 -5.64 17.42
C LEU A 341 -7.27 -6.12 18.74
#